data_AF-A0A7J2KTI4-F1
#
_entry.id   AF-A0A7J2KTI4-F1
#
_cell.length_a   1.000
_cell.length_b   1.000
_cell.length_c   1.000
_cell.angle_alpha   90.00
_cell.angle_beta   90.00
_cell.angle_gamma   90.00
#
_symmetry.space_group_name_H-M   'P 1'
#
loop_
_entity.id
_entity.type
_entity.pdbx_description
1 polymer ?
#
loop_
_entity_poly.entity_id
_entity_poly.type
_entity_poly.pdbx_seq_one_letter_code
_entity_poly.pdbx_strand_id
1 'polypeptide(L)'
;MLLLFFAYSFISPYAFKFFLEQRGVAKGDTVLVTFEKKSGFGLSIEKLPGKAITSGKIGDVIEVEFMGRRASAEVVSGGGFIFPPEVKILFYQETPIRGV
;
A
#
# COMPACT_ATOMS: atom_id res chain seq x y z
N MET A 1 -4.82 24.66 -18.83
CA MET A 1 -4.54 23.99 -17.54
C MET A 1 -3.45 22.91 -17.62
N LEU A 2 -3.33 22.14 -18.72
CA LEU A 2 -2.31 21.07 -18.84
C LEU A 2 -0.84 21.56 -18.80
N LEU A 3 -0.58 22.78 -19.33
CA LEU A 3 0.75 23.39 -19.42
C LEU A 3 1.37 23.79 -18.06
N LEU A 4 0.54 24.07 -17.04
CA LEU A 4 1.01 24.44 -15.69
C LEU A 4 1.55 23.24 -14.91
N PHE A 5 1.05 22.03 -15.18
CA PHE A 5 1.54 20.81 -14.54
C PHE A 5 2.96 20.46 -15.00
N PHE A 6 3.28 20.68 -16.28
CA PHE A 6 4.62 20.44 -16.84
C PHE A 6 5.67 21.41 -16.29
N ALA A 7 5.32 22.67 -16.04
CA ALA A 7 6.24 23.65 -15.46
C ALA A 7 6.60 23.32 -14.00
N TYR A 8 5.65 22.78 -13.23
CA TYR A 8 5.90 22.36 -11.84
C TYR A 8 6.85 21.15 -11.73
N SER A 9 6.86 20.26 -12.72
CA SER A 9 7.76 19.09 -12.75
C SER A 9 9.24 19.48 -12.90
N PHE A 10 9.56 20.69 -13.39
CA PHE A 10 10.93 21.19 -13.55
C PHE A 10 11.44 22.04 -12.37
N ILE A 11 10.56 22.60 -11.54
CA ILE A 11 10.95 23.54 -10.48
C ILE A 11 11.42 22.80 -9.22
N SER A 12 10.88 21.62 -8.93
CA SER A 12 11.37 20.79 -7.81
C SER A 12 10.90 19.34 -7.96
N PRO A 13 11.75 18.43 -8.47
CA PRO A 13 11.48 16.99 -8.46
C PRO A 13 11.10 16.48 -7.06
N TYR A 14 11.63 17.14 -6.02
CA TYR A 14 11.35 16.84 -4.62
C TYR A 14 9.91 17.19 -4.20
N ALA A 15 9.38 18.34 -4.65
CA ALA A 15 8.00 18.73 -4.34
C ALA A 15 6.97 17.82 -5.03
N PHE A 16 7.27 17.38 -6.26
CA PHE A 16 6.42 16.43 -6.97
C PHE A 16 6.46 15.03 -6.34
N LYS A 17 7.65 14.58 -5.92
CA LYS A 17 7.81 13.34 -5.14
C LYS A 17 7.02 13.41 -3.82
N PHE A 18 7.08 14.54 -3.12
CA PHE A 18 6.34 14.77 -1.88
C PHE A 18 4.82 14.77 -2.11
N PHE A 19 4.34 15.34 -3.22
CA PHE A 19 2.93 15.32 -3.59
C PHE A 19 2.41 13.90 -3.87
N LEU A 20 3.24 13.07 -4.52
CA LEU A 20 2.91 11.66 -4.74
C LEU A 20 2.90 10.85 -3.44
N GLU A 21 3.85 11.08 -2.53
CA GLU A 21 3.85 10.50 -1.18
C GLU A 21 2.62 10.93 -0.37
N GLN A 22 2.17 12.18 -0.51
CA GLN A 22 0.96 12.70 0.15
C GLN A 22 -0.35 12.13 -0.39
N ARG A 23 -0.35 11.59 -1.62
CA ARG A 23 -1.57 11.06 -2.25
C ARG A 23 -2.11 9.84 -1.49
N GLY A 24 -1.24 9.11 -0.80
CA GLY A 24 -1.59 7.95 -0.01
C GLY A 24 -2.13 6.82 -0.88
N VAL A 25 -3.00 6.00 -0.28
CA VAL A 25 -3.71 4.90 -0.93
C VAL A 25 -5.16 5.31 -1.14
N ALA A 26 -5.67 5.19 -2.36
CA ALA A 26 -7.09 5.33 -2.63
C ALA A 26 -7.79 3.96 -2.65
N LYS A 27 -9.06 3.93 -2.26
CA LYS A 27 -9.92 2.76 -2.42
C LYS A 27 -9.93 2.29 -3.88
N GLY A 28 -9.62 1.02 -4.07
CA GLY A 28 -9.54 0.37 -5.37
C GLY A 28 -8.14 0.33 -5.97
N ASP A 29 -7.17 1.05 -5.41
CA ASP A 29 -5.79 1.01 -5.86
C ASP A 29 -5.16 -0.36 -5.61
N THR A 30 -4.29 -0.76 -6.53
CA THR A 30 -3.41 -1.91 -6.34
C THR A 30 -2.29 -1.51 -5.38
N VAL A 31 -2.19 -2.21 -4.27
CA VAL A 31 -1.18 -1.98 -3.23
C VAL A 31 -0.27 -3.18 -3.09
N LEU A 32 0.96 -2.94 -2.69
CA LEU A 32 1.92 -3.97 -2.35
C LEU A 32 1.79 -4.29 -0.86
N VAL A 33 1.32 -5.48 -0.56
CA VAL A 33 1.07 -5.96 0.80
C VAL A 33 2.29 -6.71 1.32
N THR A 34 2.95 -6.14 2.32
CA THR A 34 4.13 -6.68 2.97
C THR A 34 3.73 -7.43 4.24
N PHE A 35 4.17 -8.68 4.36
CA PHE A 35 3.97 -9.52 5.54
C PHE A 35 5.28 -10.05 6.07
N GLU A 36 5.42 -9.97 7.39
CA GLU A 36 6.54 -10.54 8.14
C GLU A 36 6.13 -11.92 8.63
N LYS A 37 6.64 -12.97 7.97
CA LYS A 37 6.47 -14.34 8.44
C LYS A 37 7.68 -14.72 9.28
N LYS A 38 7.50 -14.86 10.59
CA LYS A 38 8.48 -15.55 11.44
C LYS A 38 8.42 -17.04 11.14
N SER A 39 9.42 -17.53 10.41
CA SER A 39 9.67 -18.97 10.28
C SER A 39 10.80 -19.36 11.23
N GLY A 40 10.86 -20.62 11.66
CA GLY A 40 11.88 -21.11 12.60
C GLY A 40 13.34 -20.95 12.14
N PHE A 41 13.57 -20.51 10.91
CA PHE A 41 14.88 -20.25 10.30
C PHE A 41 15.16 -18.77 9.99
N GLY A 42 14.25 -17.83 10.28
CA GLY A 42 14.46 -16.40 10.04
C GLY A 42 13.19 -15.58 9.81
N LEU A 43 13.36 -14.26 9.73
CA LEU A 43 12.31 -13.33 9.30
C LEU A 43 12.24 -13.35 7.78
N SER A 44 11.17 -13.93 7.22
CA SER A 44 10.87 -13.80 5.79
C SER A 44 9.94 -12.62 5.59
N ILE A 45 10.37 -11.64 4.81
CA ILE A 45 9.55 -10.52 4.36
C ILE A 45 9.07 -10.87 2.96
N GLU A 46 7.77 -11.12 2.82
CA GLU A 46 7.15 -11.41 1.54
C GLU A 46 6.22 -10.25 1.15
N LYS A 47 6.19 -9.94 -0.15
CA LYS A 47 5.44 -8.82 -0.74
C LYS A 47 4.49 -9.38 -1.78
N LEU A 48 3.19 -9.15 -1.62
CA LEU A 48 2.16 -9.62 -2.56
C LEU A 48 1.32 -8.46 -3.08
N PRO A 49 0.82 -8.53 -4.32
CA PRO A 49 -0.18 -7.59 -4.79
C PRO A 49 -1.50 -7.80 -4.05
N GLY A 50 -2.10 -6.70 -3.61
CA GLY A 50 -3.42 -6.63 -3.03
C GLY A 50 -4.19 -5.43 -3.57
N LYS A 51 -5.42 -5.27 -3.08
CA LYS A 51 -6.32 -4.18 -3.44
C LYS A 51 -6.77 -3.43 -2.20
N ALA A 52 -6.69 -2.11 -2.22
CA ALA A 52 -7.19 -1.29 -1.14
C ALA A 52 -8.73 -1.29 -1.12
N ILE A 53 -9.31 -1.63 0.04
CA ILE A 53 -10.76 -1.59 0.26
C ILE A 53 -11.17 -0.23 0.83
N THR A 54 -10.26 0.42 1.54
CA THR A 54 -10.42 1.75 2.13
C THR A 54 -9.25 2.64 1.72
N SER A 55 -9.50 3.95 1.67
CA SER A 55 -8.45 4.94 1.41
C SER A 55 -7.76 5.32 2.72
N GLY A 56 -6.49 5.69 2.65
CA GLY A 56 -5.72 6.17 3.80
C GLY A 56 -4.41 6.82 3.37
N LYS A 57 -3.82 7.60 4.25
CA LYS A 57 -2.51 8.22 4.05
C LYS A 57 -1.42 7.39 4.72
N ILE A 58 -0.16 7.73 4.45
CA ILE A 58 0.98 7.12 5.14
C ILE A 58 0.80 7.23 6.66
N GLY A 59 0.92 6.09 7.35
CA GLY A 59 0.68 5.94 8.79
C GLY A 59 -0.77 5.59 9.16
N ASP A 60 -1.73 5.68 8.24
CA ASP A 60 -3.10 5.24 8.49
C ASP A 60 -3.23 3.72 8.38
N VAL A 61 -4.15 3.15 9.15
CA VAL A 61 -4.55 1.75 9.03
C VAL A 61 -5.73 1.65 8.06
N ILE A 62 -5.55 0.87 7.00
CA ILE A 62 -6.55 0.63 5.96
C ILE A 62 -6.88 -0.85 5.84
N GLU A 63 -8.09 -1.15 5.40
CA GLU A 63 -8.47 -2.50 4.93
C GLU A 63 -7.96 -2.74 3.52
N VAL A 64 -7.33 -3.90 3.32
CA VAL A 64 -6.85 -4.40 2.03
C VAL A 64 -7.31 -5.83 1.81
N GLU A 65 -7.53 -6.17 0.55
CA GLU A 65 -7.85 -7.51 0.11
C GLU A 65 -6.69 -8.08 -0.70
N PHE A 66 -6.14 -9.21 -0.29
CA PHE A 66 -5.08 -9.91 -1.00
C PHE A 66 -5.35 -11.42 -0.93
N MET A 67 -5.11 -12.14 -2.03
CA MET A 67 -5.39 -13.59 -2.12
C MET A 67 -6.80 -14.01 -1.65
N GLY A 68 -7.82 -13.15 -1.84
CA GLY A 68 -9.19 -13.39 -1.39
C GLY A 68 -9.40 -13.28 0.13
N ARG A 69 -8.43 -12.72 0.87
CA ARG A 69 -8.51 -12.46 2.31
C ARG A 69 -8.50 -10.96 2.56
N ARG A 70 -9.25 -10.52 3.57
CA ARG A 70 -9.21 -9.14 4.06
C ARG A 70 -8.26 -9.03 5.24
N ALA A 71 -7.48 -7.97 5.26
CA ALA A 71 -6.60 -7.64 6.37
C ALA A 71 -6.56 -6.14 6.62
N SER A 72 -6.25 -5.81 7.87
CA SER A 72 -5.90 -4.46 8.26
C SER A 72 -4.39 -4.29 8.08
N ALA A 73 -4.01 -3.34 7.23
CA ALA A 73 -2.64 -3.02 6.91
C ALA A 73 -2.38 -1.52 7.14
N GLU A 74 -1.21 -1.20 7.65
CA GLU A 74 -0.75 0.18 7.78
C GLU A 74 -0.13 0.63 6.47
N VAL A 75 -0.47 1.83 6.00
CA VAL A 75 0.16 2.41 4.80
C VAL A 75 1.57 2.86 5.16
N VAL A 76 2.57 2.18 4.62
CA VAL A 76 3.99 2.50 4.85
C VAL A 76 4.51 3.41 3.75
N SER A 77 3.91 3.37 2.56
CA SER A 77 4.26 4.22 1.43
C SER A 77 3.04 4.53 0.57
N GLY A 78 2.84 5.80 0.23
CA GLY A 78 1.84 6.26 -0.76
C GLY A 78 2.21 5.92 -2.21
N GLY A 79 3.35 5.26 -2.42
CA GLY A 79 3.84 4.92 -3.75
C GLY A 79 4.48 6.11 -4.47
N GLY A 80 4.76 5.92 -5.76
CA GLY A 80 5.33 6.94 -6.63
C GLY A 80 4.82 6.76 -8.05
N PHE A 81 5.34 7.55 -8.99
CA PHE A 81 4.87 7.55 -10.38
C PHE A 81 4.97 6.17 -11.08
N ILE A 82 5.86 5.30 -10.58
CA ILE A 82 6.20 3.98 -11.12
C ILE A 82 6.13 2.86 -10.08
N PHE A 83 5.89 3.18 -8.80
CA PHE A 83 5.84 2.20 -7.72
C PHE A 83 4.45 2.22 -7.08
N PRO A 84 3.77 1.07 -6.99
CA PRO A 84 2.50 1.01 -6.28
C PRO A 84 2.70 1.38 -4.80
N PRO A 85 1.65 1.89 -4.13
CA PRO A 85 1.68 2.11 -2.70
C PRO A 85 2.00 0.83 -1.93
N GLU A 86 2.71 0.93 -0.81
CA GLU A 86 3.08 -0.23 0.02
C GLU A 86 2.38 -0.16 1.38
N VAL A 87 1.85 -1.30 1.80
CA VAL A 87 1.12 -1.47 3.05
C VAL A 87 1.70 -2.64 3.83
N LYS A 88 1.86 -2.50 5.15
CA LYS A 88 2.34 -3.57 6.03
C LYS A 88 1.16 -4.17 6.80
N ILE A 89 0.97 -5.48 6.69
CA ILE A 89 -0.12 -6.16 7.41
C ILE A 89 0.14 -6.06 8.92
N LEU A 90 -0.86 -5.60 9.66
CA LEU A 90 -0.89 -5.63 11.12
C LEU A 90 -1.64 -6.86 11.61
N PHE A 91 -2.83 -7.08 11.06
CA PHE A 91 -3.71 -8.19 11.41
C PHE A 91 -4.43 -8.68 10.16
N TYR A 92 -4.43 -9.98 9.91
CA TYR A 92 -5.27 -10.59 8.88
C TYR A 92 -6.30 -11.48 9.53
N GLN A 93 -7.54 -11.41 9.05
CA GLN A 93 -8.57 -12.33 9.51
C GLN A 93 -8.31 -13.66 8.81
N GLU A 94 -7.84 -14.66 9.55
CA GLU A 94 -7.88 -16.04 9.07
C GLU A 94 -9.34 -16.38 8.85
N THR A 95 -9.76 -16.55 7.60
CA THR A 95 -11.07 -17.15 7.32
C THR A 95 -11.00 -18.56 7.89
N PRO A 96 -11.74 -18.91 8.97
CA PRO A 96 -11.79 -20.27 9.42
C PRO A 96 -12.35 -21.09 8.25
N ILE A 97 -11.58 -22.05 7.77
CA ILE A 97 -12.05 -23.02 6.79
C ILE A 97 -13.13 -23.82 7.53
N ARG A 98 -14.39 -23.41 7.35
CA ARG A 98 -15.53 -24.11 7.92
C ARG A 98 -15.75 -25.36 7.08
N GLY A 99 -15.26 -26.49 7.58
CA GLY A 99 -15.53 -27.83 7.06
C GLY A 99 -14.29 -28.48 6.45
N VAL A 100 -13.72 -29.47 7.14
CA VAL A 100 -14.14 -30.88 7.03
C VAL A 100 -14.07 -31.52 8.41
#